data_AF-A0A974P4L0-F1
#
_entry.id   AF-A0A974P4L0-F1
#
_cell.length_a   1.000
_cell.length_b   1.000
_cell.length_c   1.000
_cell.angle_alpha   90.00
_cell.angle_beta   90.00
_cell.angle_gamma   90.00
#
_symmetry.space_group_name_H-M   'P 1'
#
loop_
_entity.id
_entity.type
_entity.pdbx_description
1 polymer ?
#
loop_
_entity_poly.entity_id
_entity_poly.type
_entity_poly.pdbx_seq_one_letter_code
_entity_poly.pdbx_strand_id
1 'polypeptide(L)'
;MGIPDLDKMMGGGVLEGDSLLIAGPSGTGKTALATQFIAAGLRNGEPGIMAIFEERPKGYTDRADGFGLNLKTPLEKGKLEIIYLRPLDLSVDETMQEILDAVERVGAKRLVIDSLVSLEMALAPGSARTFASRSIG
;
A
#
# COMPACT_ATOMS: atom_id res chain seq x y z
N MET A 1 8.51 3.30 -11.21
CA MET A 1 8.47 1.94 -10.64
C MET A 1 9.82 1.48 -10.10
N GLY A 2 10.95 1.96 -10.64
CA GLY A 2 12.28 1.49 -10.23
C GLY A 2 12.63 0.12 -10.81
N ILE A 3 12.01 -0.21 -11.94
CA ILE A 3 12.33 -1.36 -12.80
C ILE A 3 12.63 -0.74 -14.16
N PRO A 4 13.90 -0.76 -14.64
CA PRO A 4 14.30 0.01 -15.83
C PRO A 4 13.46 -0.26 -17.07
N ASP A 5 13.19 -1.53 -17.37
CA ASP A 5 12.42 -1.90 -18.56
C ASP A 5 10.95 -1.46 -18.46
N LEU A 6 10.34 -1.60 -17.28
CA LEU A 6 8.98 -1.14 -17.04
C LEU A 6 8.89 0.38 -17.05
N ASP A 7 9.85 1.08 -16.43
CA ASP A 7 9.89 2.54 -16.45
C ASP A 7 10.03 3.08 -17.88
N LYS A 8 10.83 2.41 -18.72
CA LYS A 8 10.92 2.73 -20.16
C LYS A 8 9.59 2.51 -20.88
N MET A 9 8.88 1.41 -20.61
CA MET A 9 7.55 1.15 -21.17
C MET A 9 6.52 2.20 -20.73
N MET A 10 6.69 2.78 -19.54
CA MET A 10 5.85 3.84 -18.98
C MET A 10 6.27 5.26 -19.41
N GLY A 11 7.30 5.42 -20.25
CA GLY A 11 7.76 6.74 -20.70
C GLY A 11 8.61 7.51 -19.68
N GLY A 12 9.26 6.81 -18.75
CA GLY A 12 10.12 7.40 -17.72
C GLY A 12 9.75 7.03 -16.28
N GLY A 13 8.72 6.19 -16.09
CA GLY A 13 8.21 5.78 -14.78
C GLY A 13 6.97 6.57 -14.36
N VAL A 14 6.77 6.70 -13.05
CA VAL A 14 5.62 7.44 -12.47
C VAL A 14 6.12 8.84 -12.10
N LEU A 15 5.44 9.89 -12.56
CA LEU A 15 5.81 11.27 -12.28
C LEU A 15 5.34 11.69 -10.89
N GLU A 16 6.01 12.68 -10.30
CA GLU A 16 5.57 13.28 -9.03
C GLU A 16 4.21 13.97 -9.23
N GLY A 17 3.27 13.71 -8.31
CA GLY A 17 1.90 14.21 -8.38
C GLY A 17 0.92 13.31 -9.16
N ASP A 18 1.42 12.32 -9.90
CA ASP A 18 0.55 11.37 -10.62
C ASP A 18 0.05 10.24 -9.71
N SER A 19 -1.08 9.65 -10.12
CA SER A 19 -1.63 8.43 -9.53
C SER A 19 -1.55 7.27 -10.53
N LEU A 20 -1.16 6.09 -10.04
CA LEU A 20 -1.10 4.86 -10.83
C LEU A 20 -2.06 3.81 -10.27
N LEU A 21 -2.93 3.26 -11.12
CA LEU A 21 -3.78 2.12 -10.77
C LEU A 21 -3.20 0.84 -11.35
N ILE A 22 -2.99 -0.17 -10.48
CA ILE A 22 -2.57 -1.51 -10.89
C ILE A 22 -3.76 -2.46 -10.73
N ALA A 23 -4.30 -2.94 -11.85
CA ALA A 23 -5.44 -3.85 -11.90
C ALA A 23 -5.06 -5.21 -12.49
N GLY A 24 -5.68 -6.28 -12.00
CA GLY A 24 -5.50 -7.63 -12.52
C GLY A 24 -5.96 -8.72 -11.55
N PRO A 25 -6.14 -9.96 -12.03
CA PRO A 25 -6.52 -11.11 -11.20
C PRO A 25 -5.64 -11.32 -9.96
N SER A 26 -6.14 -12.06 -8.96
CA SER A 26 -5.30 -12.44 -7.82
C SER A 26 -4.06 -13.22 -8.28
N GLY A 27 -2.93 -13.01 -7.62
CA GLY A 27 -1.66 -13.68 -7.96
C GLY A 27 -0.87 -13.08 -9.13
N THR A 28 -1.36 -12.05 -9.84
CA THR A 28 -0.62 -11.44 -10.97
C THR A 28 0.54 -10.52 -10.58
N GLY A 29 0.89 -10.43 -9.29
CA GLY A 29 2.03 -9.65 -8.81
C GLY A 29 1.77 -8.17 -8.52
N LYS A 30 0.51 -7.73 -8.41
CA LYS A 30 0.14 -6.34 -8.09
C LYS A 30 0.83 -5.83 -6.82
N THR A 31 0.74 -6.59 -5.73
CA THR A 31 1.41 -6.28 -4.46
C THR A 31 2.91 -6.18 -4.63
N ALA A 32 3.54 -7.09 -5.39
CA ALA A 32 4.98 -7.05 -5.64
C ALA A 32 5.39 -5.78 -6.41
N LEU A 33 4.61 -5.36 -7.40
CA LEU A 33 4.84 -4.09 -8.11
C LEU A 33 4.68 -2.88 -7.18
N ALA A 34 3.68 -2.90 -6.30
CA ALA A 34 3.47 -1.85 -5.31
C ALA A 34 4.62 -1.79 -4.29
N THR A 35 5.10 -2.95 -3.81
CA THR A 35 6.29 -3.04 -2.96
C THR A 35 7.52 -2.46 -3.65
N GLN A 36 7.74 -2.82 -4.91
CA GLN A 36 8.87 -2.34 -5.71
C GLN A 36 8.83 -0.81 -5.87
N PHE A 37 7.65 -0.24 -6.09
CA PHE A 37 7.46 1.21 -6.20
C PHE A 37 7.89 1.92 -4.90
N ILE A 38 7.50 1.41 -3.74
CA ILE A 38 7.93 1.97 -2.44
C ILE A 38 9.43 1.78 -2.23
N ALA A 39 9.96 0.57 -2.45
CA ALA A 39 11.37 0.28 -2.29
C ALA A 39 12.26 1.16 -3.19
N ALA A 40 11.80 1.47 -4.42
CA ALA A 40 12.49 2.39 -5.31
C ALA A 40 12.56 3.81 -4.76
N GLY A 41 11.52 4.28 -4.07
CA GLY A 41 11.51 5.60 -3.45
C GLY A 41 12.45 5.66 -2.26
N LEU A 42 12.40 4.64 -1.43
CA LEU A 42 13.29 4.52 -0.27
C LEU A 42 14.76 4.51 -0.69
N ARG A 43 15.11 3.88 -1.82
CA ARG A 43 16.47 3.95 -2.39
C ARG A 43 16.88 5.36 -2.84
N ASN A 44 15.91 6.18 -3.26
CA ASN A 44 16.12 7.57 -3.66
C ASN A 44 16.00 8.55 -2.48
N GLY A 45 15.82 8.07 -1.25
CA GLY A 45 15.63 8.91 -0.08
C GLY A 45 14.23 9.52 0.03
N GLU A 46 13.27 9.01 -0.73
CA GLU A 46 11.86 9.40 -0.70
C GLU A 46 11.10 8.55 0.32
N PRO A 47 10.68 9.10 1.48
CA PRO A 47 9.92 8.36 2.48
C PRO A 47 8.57 7.90 1.94
N GLY A 48 8.03 6.81 2.47
CA GLY A 48 6.81 6.20 1.92
C GLY A 48 5.82 5.71 2.97
N ILE A 49 4.55 5.62 2.57
CA ILE A 49 3.48 4.97 3.32
C ILE A 49 2.97 3.77 2.54
N MET A 50 2.69 2.68 3.25
CA MET A 50 1.96 1.53 2.74
C MET A 50 0.72 1.28 3.59
N ALA A 51 -0.44 1.67 3.07
CA ALA A 51 -1.73 1.31 3.64
C ALA A 51 -2.14 -0.06 3.08
N ILE A 52 -2.14 -1.09 3.92
CA ILE A 52 -2.41 -2.47 3.54
C ILE A 52 -3.62 -3.04 4.27
N PHE A 53 -4.48 -3.76 3.56
CA PHE A 53 -5.76 -4.26 4.10
C PHE A 53 -5.81 -5.78 4.30
N GLU A 54 -5.12 -6.54 3.44
CA GLU A 54 -5.28 -7.99 3.37
C GLU A 54 -4.18 -8.75 4.14
N GLU A 55 -2.96 -8.21 4.19
CA GLU A 55 -1.79 -8.89 4.72
C GLU A 55 -1.23 -8.17 5.95
N ARG A 56 -0.81 -8.94 6.95
CA ARG A 56 -0.17 -8.39 8.15
C ARG A 56 1.23 -7.83 7.81
N PRO A 57 1.70 -6.75 8.47
CA PRO A 57 3.00 -6.12 8.17
C PRO A 57 4.19 -7.08 8.18
N LYS A 58 4.21 -8.06 9.08
CA LYS A 58 5.27 -9.08 9.12
C LYS A 58 5.31 -9.94 7.84
N GLY A 59 4.16 -10.45 7.39
CA GLY A 59 4.10 -11.23 6.15
C GLY A 59 4.53 -10.40 4.94
N TYR A 60 4.11 -9.12 4.92
CA TYR A 60 4.47 -8.18 3.88
C TYR A 60 5.99 -7.94 3.79
N THR A 61 6.62 -7.65 4.93
CA THR A 61 8.06 -7.40 5.01
C THR A 61 8.90 -8.64 4.72
N ASP A 62 8.47 -9.81 5.21
CA ASP A 62 9.17 -11.08 4.93
C ASP A 62 9.09 -11.45 3.43
N ARG A 63 7.96 -11.17 2.76
CA ARG A 63 7.85 -11.33 1.30
C ARG A 63 8.76 -10.36 0.55
N ALA A 64 8.81 -9.10 0.98
CA ALA A 64 9.68 -8.09 0.38
C ALA A 64 11.16 -8.51 0.47
N ASP A 65 11.59 -9.05 1.61
CA ASP A 65 12.93 -9.63 1.78
C ASP A 65 13.20 -10.78 0.80
N GLY A 66 12.19 -11.63 0.55
CA GLY A 66 12.27 -12.69 -0.46
C GLY A 66 12.51 -12.19 -1.89
N PHE A 67 12.15 -10.94 -2.18
CA PHE A 67 12.46 -10.25 -3.44
C PHE A 67 13.75 -9.40 -3.39
N GLY A 68 14.50 -9.45 -2.28
CA GLY A 68 15.69 -8.62 -2.07
C GLY A 68 15.38 -7.14 -1.76
N LEU A 69 14.15 -6.84 -1.33
CA LEU A 69 13.69 -5.48 -1.03
C LEU A 69 13.67 -5.26 0.49
N ASN A 70 14.67 -4.55 1.00
CA ASN A 70 14.75 -4.23 2.43
C ASN A 70 13.74 -3.13 2.82
N LEU A 71 12.64 -3.53 3.43
CA LEU A 71 11.67 -2.62 4.05
C LEU A 71 11.87 -2.44 5.56
N LYS A 72 12.55 -3.38 6.21
CA LYS A 72 12.76 -3.40 7.67
C LYS A 72 13.59 -2.21 8.14
N THR A 73 14.70 -1.91 7.48
CA THR A 73 15.56 -0.79 7.87
C THR A 73 14.85 0.58 7.72
N PRO A 74 14.14 0.87 6.62
CA PRO A 74 13.34 2.08 6.52
C PRO A 74 12.23 2.20 7.58
N LEU A 75 11.60 1.08 7.96
CA LEU A 75 10.61 1.06 9.05
C LEU A 75 11.23 1.49 10.38
N GLU A 76 12.34 0.88 10.76
CA GLU A 76 13.06 1.21 12.00
C GLU A 76 13.53 2.67 12.04
N LYS A 77 13.83 3.25 10.87
CA LYS A 77 14.29 4.65 10.73
C LYS A 77 13.14 5.66 10.58
N GLY A 78 11.88 5.22 10.63
CA GLY A 78 10.73 6.09 10.40
C GLY A 78 10.68 6.71 8.99
N LYS A 79 11.32 6.06 8.01
CA LYS A 79 11.27 6.46 6.59
C LYS A 79 10.21 5.71 5.80
N LEU A 80 9.70 4.62 6.38
CA LEU A 80 8.57 3.87 5.88
C LEU A 80 7.61 3.66 7.05
N GLU A 81 6.32 3.82 6.81
CA GLU A 81 5.29 3.36 7.72
C GLU A 81 4.34 2.41 6.99
N ILE A 82 4.00 1.29 7.64
CA ILE A 82 3.02 0.32 7.15
C ILE A 82 1.80 0.41 8.04
N ILE A 83 0.69 0.92 7.49
CA ILE A 83 -0.59 1.04 8.17
C ILE A 83 -1.40 -0.21 7.81
N TYR A 84 -1.66 -1.06 8.79
CA TYR A 84 -2.49 -2.25 8.59
C TYR A 84 -3.94 -1.95 8.95
N LEU A 85 -4.76 -1.75 7.93
CA LEU A 85 -6.16 -1.36 8.04
C LEU A 85 -7.04 -2.60 7.94
N ARG A 86 -7.47 -3.14 9.09
CA ARG A 86 -8.44 -4.24 9.07
C ARG A 86 -9.81 -3.69 8.62
N PRO A 87 -10.52 -4.34 7.68
CA PRO A 87 -11.79 -3.85 7.12
C PRO A 87 -12.96 -3.59 8.08
N LEU A 88 -12.77 -3.75 9.40
CA LEU A 88 -13.80 -3.60 10.43
C LEU A 88 -13.36 -2.77 11.63
N ASP A 89 -12.11 -2.30 11.66
CA ASP A 89 -11.56 -1.61 12.83
C ASP A 89 -11.86 -0.11 12.82
N LEU A 90 -11.97 0.50 11.64
CA LEU A 90 -12.09 1.93 11.46
C LEU A 90 -13.21 2.24 10.46
N SER A 91 -13.88 3.36 10.68
CA SER A 91 -14.68 4.00 9.65
C SER A 91 -13.80 4.53 8.51
N VAL A 92 -14.47 4.95 7.44
CA VAL A 92 -13.88 5.63 6.28
C VAL A 92 -13.07 6.83 6.69
N ASP A 93 -13.69 7.73 7.44
CA ASP A 93 -13.10 9.02 7.80
C ASP A 93 -11.89 8.80 8.71
N GLU A 94 -11.99 7.84 9.65
CA GLU A 94 -10.86 7.45 10.50
C GLU A 94 -9.72 6.82 9.70
N THR A 95 -10.03 5.98 8.71
CA THR A 95 -9.02 5.37 7.83
C THR A 95 -8.28 6.43 7.00
N MET A 96 -9.02 7.37 6.43
CA MET A 96 -8.44 8.47 5.65
C MET A 96 -7.62 9.40 6.53
N GLN A 97 -8.12 9.71 7.73
CA GLN A 97 -7.40 10.54 8.69
C GLN A 97 -6.09 9.89 9.13
N GLU A 98 -6.08 8.59 9.42
CA GLU A 98 -4.86 7.87 9.79
C GLU A 98 -3.82 7.91 8.65
N ILE A 99 -4.26 7.73 7.40
CA ILE A 99 -3.35 7.84 6.23
C ILE A 99 -2.78 9.25 6.12
N LEU A 100 -3.60 10.30 6.28
CA LEU A 100 -3.16 11.69 6.21
C LEU A 100 -2.17 12.02 7.33
N ASP A 101 -2.49 11.63 8.56
CA ASP A 101 -1.64 11.84 9.73
C ASP A 101 -0.29 11.13 9.56
N ALA A 102 -0.29 9.92 9.01
CA ALA A 102 0.94 9.18 8.71
C ALA A 102 1.76 9.85 7.60
N VAL A 103 1.11 10.34 6.53
CA VAL A 103 1.78 11.08 5.46
C VAL A 103 2.52 12.30 6.03
N GLU A 104 1.89 13.07 6.92
CA GLU A 104 2.51 14.22 7.57
C GLU A 104 3.63 13.79 8.52
N ARG A 105 3.37 12.81 9.39
CA ARG A 105 4.32 12.29 10.40
C ARG A 105 5.62 11.76 9.78
N VAL A 106 5.52 11.06 8.64
CA VAL A 106 6.67 10.47 7.93
C VAL A 106 7.31 11.46 6.96
N GLY A 107 6.60 12.53 6.57
CA GLY A 107 7.00 13.40 5.47
C GLY A 107 7.00 12.63 4.15
N ALA A 108 5.97 11.81 3.93
CA ALA A 108 5.94 10.84 2.84
C ALA A 108 5.88 11.51 1.47
N LYS A 109 6.63 10.93 0.53
CA LYS A 109 6.66 11.29 -0.89
C LYS A 109 6.00 10.25 -1.78
N ARG A 110 5.75 9.06 -1.24
CA ARG A 110 5.05 7.97 -1.92
C ARG A 110 4.00 7.36 -1.02
N LEU A 111 2.84 7.05 -1.59
CA LEU A 111 1.76 6.34 -0.93
C LEU A 111 1.35 5.14 -1.78
N VAL A 112 1.24 3.99 -1.15
CA VAL A 112 0.61 2.79 -1.71
C VAL A 112 -0.61 2.43 -0.88
N ILE A 113 -1.70 2.08 -1.58
CA ILE A 113 -2.93 1.53 -1.00
C ILE A 113 -3.13 0.14 -1.61
N ASP A 114 -2.96 -0.91 -0.81
CA ASP A 114 -3.10 -2.31 -1.25
C ASP A 114 -4.11 -3.09 -0.37
N SER A 115 -5.34 -3.35 -0.80
CA SER A 115 -5.90 -3.16 -2.14
C SER A 115 -6.98 -2.07 -2.19
N LEU A 116 -7.10 -1.41 -3.35
CA LEU A 116 -8.14 -0.40 -3.59
C LEU A 116 -9.56 -0.98 -3.43
N VAL A 117 -9.74 -2.28 -3.68
CA VAL A 117 -11.04 -2.97 -3.49
C VAL A 117 -11.40 -3.02 -2.01
N SER A 118 -10.45 -3.36 -1.14
CA SER A 118 -10.68 -3.32 0.30
C SER A 118 -10.95 -1.90 0.81
N LEU A 119 -10.25 -0.90 0.25
CA LEU A 119 -10.57 0.49 0.53
C LEU A 119 -12.00 0.83 0.07
N GLU A 120 -12.37 0.56 -1.17
CA GLU A 120 -13.73 0.81 -1.69
C GLU A 120 -14.81 0.14 -0.82
N MET A 121 -14.59 -1.11 -0.40
CA MET A 121 -15.49 -1.81 0.51
C MET A 121 -15.59 -1.14 1.88
N ALA A 122 -14.48 -0.62 2.41
CA ALA A 122 -14.48 0.20 3.61
C ALA A 122 -15.25 1.52 3.39
N LEU A 123 -15.11 2.12 2.20
CA LEU A 123 -15.75 3.38 1.75
C LEU A 123 -17.25 3.25 1.43
N ALA A 124 -17.76 2.04 1.19
CA ALA A 124 -19.14 1.82 0.77
C ALA A 124 -20.16 2.09 1.90
N PRO A 125 -21.22 2.89 1.67
CA PRO A 125 -22.28 3.10 2.66
C PRO A 125 -22.96 1.78 3.06
N GLY A 126 -22.91 1.42 4.35
CA GLY A 126 -23.61 0.25 4.91
C GLY A 126 -22.87 -1.09 4.83
N SER A 127 -21.58 -1.11 4.47
CA SER A 127 -20.75 -2.33 4.37
C SER A 127 -20.64 -3.13 5.67
N ALA A 128 -20.79 -2.50 6.84
CA ALA A 128 -20.86 -3.21 8.14
C ALA A 128 -22.05 -4.18 8.24
N ARG A 129 -23.16 -3.97 7.49
CA ARG A 129 -24.36 -4.81 7.54
C ARG A 129 -24.36 -6.00 6.57
N THR A 130 -23.59 -5.93 5.49
CA THR A 130 -23.63 -6.97 4.44
C THR A 130 -22.77 -8.19 4.79
N PHE A 131 -21.84 -8.07 5.76
CA PHE A 131 -20.96 -9.18 6.15
C PHE A 131 -21.61 -10.17 7.14
N ALA A 132 -22.56 -9.72 7.97
CA ALA A 132 -23.25 -10.58 8.93
C ALA A 132 -24.14 -11.67 8.27
N SER A 133 -24.45 -11.55 6.98
CA SER A 133 -25.28 -12.51 6.25
C SER A 133 -24.52 -13.47 5.33
N ARG A 134 -23.19 -13.31 5.18
CA ARG A 134 -22.37 -14.15 4.28
C ARG A 134 -21.31 -15.03 4.96
N SER A 135 -21.16 -14.91 6.28
CA SER A 135 -20.30 -15.82 7.07
C SER A 135 -21.08 -16.96 7.74
N ILE A 136 -22.34 -17.15 7.37
CA ILE A 136 -23.16 -18.31 7.76
C ILE A 136 -23.75 -18.88 6.46
N GLY A 137 -22.93 -19.65 5.75
CA GLY A 137 -23.29 -20.36 4.51
C GLY A 137 -22.24 -21.41 4.21
#